data_AF-A0A350T312-F1
#
_entry.id   AF-A0A350T312-F1
#
_cell.length_a   1.000
_cell.length_b   1.000
_cell.length_c   1.000
_cell.angle_alpha   90.00
_cell.angle_beta   90.00
_cell.angle_gamma   90.00
#
_symmetry.space_group_name_H-M   'P 1'
#
loop_
_entity.id
_entity.type
_entity.pdbx_description
1 polymer ?
#
loop_
_entity_poly.entity_id
_entity_poly.type
_entity_poly.pdbx_seq_one_letter_code
_entity_poly.pdbx_strand_id
1 'polypeptide(L)' 'MLQLAGELADGVLPLLFPPEHYETVEPLIRDGAARAGRDFAAFDLVACIWCSVSDDREAAERVLRDKIAYYGHALS' A
#
# COMPACT_ATOMS: atom_id res chain seq x y z
N MET A 1 2.12 -13.51 2.37
CA MET A 1 2.57 -12.80 1.15
C MET A 1 3.65 -11.77 1.45
N LEU A 2 3.49 -10.89 2.45
CA LEU A 2 4.45 -9.81 2.74
C LEU A 2 5.89 -10.29 3.01
N GLN A 3 6.05 -11.27 3.89
CA GLN A 3 7.32 -11.96 4.14
C GLN A 3 7.93 -12.55 2.87
N LEU A 4 7.13 -13.28 2.08
CA LEU A 4 7.57 -13.86 0.81
C LEU A 4 7.99 -12.78 -0.20
N ALA A 5 7.32 -11.63 -0.20
CA ALA A 5 7.71 -10.49 -1.03
C ALA A 5 9.06 -9.93 -0.60
N GLY A 6 9.30 -9.78 0.72
CA GLY A 6 10.63 -9.41 1.22
C GLY A 6 11.72 -10.40 0.79
N GLU A 7 11.41 -11.69 0.76
CA GLU A 7 12.35 -12.72 0.30
C GLU A 7 12.64 -12.62 -1.21
N LEU A 8 11.62 -12.41 -2.05
CA LEU A 8 11.71 -12.67 -3.49
C LEU A 8 11.50 -11.46 -4.42
N ALA A 9 10.76 -10.43 -3.98
CA ALA A 9 10.33 -9.32 -4.83
C ALA A 9 11.24 -8.10 -4.70
N ASP A 10 11.22 -7.22 -5.70
CA ASP A 10 11.91 -5.92 -5.64
C ASP A 10 11.06 -4.84 -4.95
N GLY A 11 9.78 -5.12 -4.71
CA GLY A 11 8.83 -4.22 -4.07
C GLY A 11 7.46 -4.85 -3.91
N VAL A 12 6.54 -4.12 -3.29
CA VAL A 12 5.10 -4.47 -3.26
C VAL A 12 4.25 -3.26 -3.59
N LEU A 13 3.09 -3.55 -4.20
CA LEU A 13 2.05 -2.58 -4.51
C LEU A 13 0.79 -2.94 -3.69
N PRO A 14 0.73 -2.61 -2.39
CA PRO A 14 -0.43 -2.94 -1.57
C PRO A 14 -1.62 -2.10 -2.04
N LEU A 15 -2.72 -2.76 -2.38
CA LEU A 15 -3.92 -2.08 -2.83
C LEU A 15 -4.53 -1.33 -1.66
N LEU A 16 -4.80 -0.03 -1.85
CA LEU A 16 -5.51 0.79 -0.87
C LEU A 16 -4.85 0.72 0.50
N PHE A 17 -3.65 1.32 0.61
CA PHE A 17 -2.78 1.19 1.77
C PHE A 17 -2.87 2.39 2.72
N PRO A 18 -3.75 2.38 3.73
CA PRO A 18 -3.78 3.36 4.80
C PRO A 18 -2.43 3.48 5.50
N PRO A 19 -2.01 4.69 5.90
CA PRO A 19 -0.76 4.90 6.61
C PRO A 19 -0.69 4.11 7.93
N GLU A 20 -1.81 3.86 8.59
CA GLU A 20 -1.90 3.09 9.84
C GLU A 20 -1.47 1.62 9.67
N HIS A 21 -1.55 1.07 8.45
CA HIS A 21 -1.12 -0.31 8.18
C HIS A 21 0.38 -0.43 7.91
N TYR A 22 1.06 0.68 7.63
CA TYR A 22 2.50 0.68 7.36
C TYR A 22 3.30 0.06 8.50
N GLU A 23 3.00 0.44 9.74
CA GLU A 23 3.69 -0.04 10.93
C GLU A 23 3.56 -1.56 11.13
N THR A 24 2.53 -2.18 10.55
CA THR A 24 2.34 -3.64 10.61
C THR A 24 2.93 -4.35 9.40
N VAL A 25 2.87 -3.74 8.21
CA VAL A 25 3.31 -4.33 6.94
C VAL A 25 4.82 -4.32 6.79
N GLU A 26 5.47 -3.20 7.09
CA GLU A 26 6.91 -3.03 6.86
C GLU A 26 7.77 -4.05 7.63
N PRO A 27 7.52 -4.34 8.91
CA PRO A 27 8.31 -5.33 9.65
C PRO A 27 8.23 -6.74 9.05
N LEU A 28 7.07 -7.13 8.51
CA LEU A 28 6.89 -8.45 7.89
C LEU A 28 7.72 -8.59 6.62
N ILE A 29 7.83 -7.52 5.82
CA ILE A 29 8.65 -7.51 4.62
C ILE A 29 10.14 -7.52 5.01
N ARG A 30 10.55 -6.70 5.99
CA ARG A 30 11.93 -6.68 6.50
C ARG A 30 12.38 -8.05 6.99
N ASP A 31 11.53 -8.75 7.72
CA ASP A 31 11.80 -10.11 8.19
C ASP A 31 12.05 -11.08 7.03
N GLY A 32 11.24 -10.99 5.97
CA GLY A 32 11.47 -11.73 4.72
C GLY A 32 12.81 -11.41 4.06
N ALA A 33 13.11 -10.12 3.88
CA ALA A 33 14.36 -9.66 3.28
C ALA A 33 15.58 -10.13 4.09
N ALA A 34 15.51 -10.06 5.42
CA ALA A 34 16.56 -10.51 6.32
C ALA A 34 16.82 -12.02 6.18
N ARG A 35 15.77 -12.85 6.09
CA ARG A 35 15.91 -14.31 5.85
C ARG A 35 16.57 -14.63 4.51
N ALA A 36 16.33 -13.82 3.49
CA ALA A 36 16.95 -13.97 2.17
C ALA A 36 18.33 -13.30 2.06
N GLY A 37 18.82 -12.64 3.12
CA GLY A 37 20.10 -11.92 3.09
C GLY A 37 20.11 -10.70 2.16
N ARG A 38 18.94 -10.08 1.93
CA ARG A 38 18.75 -8.95 1.02
C ARG A 38 18.74 -7.62 1.78
N ASP A 39 19.25 -6.58 1.14
CA ASP A 39 19.18 -5.22 1.67
C ASP A 39 17.77 -4.64 1.47
N PHE A 40 17.11 -4.30 2.56
CA PHE A 40 15.78 -3.68 2.54
C PHE A 40 15.80 -2.26 1.93
N ALA A 41 16.94 -1.57 1.93
CA ALA A 41 17.03 -0.24 1.31
C ALA A 41 16.83 -0.27 -0.22
N ALA A 42 16.98 -1.44 -0.85
CA ALA A 42 16.71 -1.66 -2.27
C ALA A 42 15.26 -2.09 -2.56
N PHE A 43 14.42 -2.23 -1.54
CA PHE A 43 13.04 -2.71 -1.67
C PHE A 43 12.04 -1.54 -1.81
N ASP A 44 11.21 -1.57 -2.85
CA ASP A 44 10.22 -0.53 -3.14
C ASP A 44 8.87 -0.83 -2.47
N LEU A 45 8.69 -0.35 -1.25
CA LEU A 45 7.42 -0.39 -0.54
C LEU A 45 6.62 0.89 -0.81
N VAL A 46 5.67 0.82 -1.74
CA VAL A 46 4.82 1.97 -2.10
C VAL A 46 3.46 1.93 -1.42
N ALA A 47 2.78 3.07 -1.39
CA ALA A 47 1.37 3.17 -1.04
C ALA A 47 0.52 3.41 -2.30
N CYS A 48 -0.29 2.41 -2.69
CA CYS A 48 -1.26 2.61 -3.76
C CYS A 48 -2.51 3.26 -3.17
N ILE A 49 -2.67 4.55 -3.44
CA ILE A 49 -3.83 5.35 -3.01
C ILE A 49 -4.69 5.76 -4.20
N TRP A 50 -5.97 6.01 -3.95
CA TRP A 50 -6.83 6.64 -4.94
C TRP A 50 -6.75 8.15 -4.83
N CYS A 51 -6.53 8.79 -5.97
CA CYS A 51 -6.51 10.24 -6.09
C CYS A 51 -7.61 10.67 -7.06
N SER A 52 -8.39 11.68 -6.65
CA SER A 52 -9.32 12.40 -7.51
C SER A 52 -8.95 13.87 -7.40
N VAL A 53 -8.53 14.45 -8.52
CA VAL A 53 -7.97 15.81 -8.58
C VAL A 53 -8.83 16.64 -9.52
N SER A 54 -9.28 17.79 -9.04
CA SER A 54 -10.16 18.71 -9.75
C SER A 54 -9.99 20.11 -9.15
N ASP A 55 -10.21 21.14 -9.95
CA ASP A 55 -10.32 22.53 -9.46
C ASP A 55 -11.60 22.74 -8.63
N ASP A 56 -12.62 21.91 -8.85
CA ASP A 56 -13.82 21.81 -8.00
C ASP A 56 -13.64 20.68 -6.98
N ARG A 57 -13.45 21.06 -5.71
CA ARG A 57 -13.31 20.15 -4.57
C ARG A 57 -14.50 19.20 -4.44
N GLU A 58 -15.73 19.69 -4.61
CA GLU A 58 -16.90 18.85 -4.45
C GLU A 58 -16.99 17.83 -5.57
N ALA A 59 -16.60 18.19 -6.81
CA ALA A 59 -16.52 17.24 -7.91
C ALA A 59 -15.50 16.12 -7.65
N ALA A 60 -14.30 16.47 -7.15
CA ALA A 60 -13.29 15.48 -6.80
C ALA A 60 -13.80 14.51 -5.71
N GLU A 61 -14.42 15.05 -4.66
CA GLU A 61 -14.95 14.26 -3.54
C GLU A 61 -16.10 13.34 -3.94
N ARG A 62 -17.04 13.83 -4.79
CA ARG A 62 -18.19 13.04 -5.25
C ARG A 62 -17.77 11.72 -5.89
N VAL A 63 -16.77 11.75 -6.78
CA VAL A 63 -16.29 10.54 -7.48
C VAL A 63 -15.62 9.55 -6.51
N LEU A 64 -14.85 10.05 -5.54
CA LEU A 64 -14.23 9.19 -4.53
C LEU A 64 -15.25 8.58 -3.57
N ARG A 65 -16.32 9.30 -3.21
CA ARG A 65 -17.36 8.79 -2.30
C ARG A 65 -17.97 7.49 -2.81
N ASP A 66 -18.26 7.41 -4.10
CA ASP A 66 -18.83 6.21 -4.72
C ASP A 66 -17.85 5.02 -4.66
N LYS A 67 -16.56 5.28 -4.91
CA LYS A 67 -15.51 4.26 -4.83
C LYS A 67 -15.32 3.75 -3.41
N ILE A 68 -15.27 4.65 -2.43
CA ILE A 68 -15.15 4.31 -1.01
C ILE A 68 -16.39 3.56 -0.53
N ALA A 69 -17.60 3.96 -0.93
CA ALA A 69 -18.82 3.26 -0.54
C ALA A 69 -18.83 1.80 -1.03
N TYR A 70 -18.31 1.54 -2.23
CA TYR A 70 -18.27 0.19 -2.79
C TYR A 70 -17.09 -0.65 -2.25
N TYR A 71 -15.88 -0.09 -2.23
CA TYR A 71 -14.65 -0.82 -1.90
C TYR A 71 -14.14 -0.58 -0.47
N GLY A 72 -14.85 0.19 0.36
CA GLY A 72 -14.33 0.59 1.68
C GLY A 72 -14.00 -0.58 2.60
N HIS A 73 -14.68 -1.73 2.42
CA HIS A 73 -14.38 -2.97 3.14
C HIS A 73 -13.05 -3.63 2.73
N ALA A 74 -12.46 -3.23 1.60
CA ALA A 74 -11.17 -3.70 1.10
C ALA A 74 -10.03 -2.72 1.38
N LEU A 75 -10.28 -1.61 2.11
CA LEU A 75 -9.23 -0.82 2.76
C LEU A 75 -8.72 -1.67 3.94
N SER A 76 -7.52 -2.23 3.81
CA SER A 76 -6.94 -3.18 4.79
C SER A 76 -5.43 -3.12 4.87
#